data_AF-A0A4Y6PPP3-F1
#
_entry.id   AF-A0A4Y6PPP3-F1
#
_cell.length_a   1.000
_cell.length_b   1.000
_cell.length_c   1.000
_cell.angle_alpha   90.00
_cell.angle_beta   90.00
_cell.angle_gamma   90.00
#
_symmetry.space_group_name_H-M   'P 1'
#
loop_
_entity.id
_entity.type
_entity.pdbx_description
1 polymer ?
#
loop_
_entity_poly.entity_id
_entity_poly.type
_entity_poly.pdbx_seq_one_letter_code
_entity_poly.pdbx_strand_id
1 'polypeptide(L)'
;MQQLANYIVTHARSGSRPGQLAEFRLLERQGDQFEDRGLLTRAEVIELLDSGERIFAWDYEGEDLGDEVELVRVQGDQFVRIDGQRLRADHLGDLPEPGE
;
A
#
# COMPACT_ATOMS: atom_id res chain seq x y z
N MET A 1 -12.80 16.43 -9.07
CA MET A 1 -12.57 15.27 -9.95
C MET A 1 -12.36 14.08 -9.05
N GLN A 2 -13.26 13.09 -9.07
CA GLN A 2 -13.08 11.87 -8.27
C GLN A 2 -11.84 11.13 -8.81
N GLN A 3 -10.84 10.93 -7.97
CA GLN A 3 -9.73 10.06 -8.31
C GLN A 3 -10.29 8.64 -8.38
N LEU A 4 -10.38 8.07 -9.58
CA LEU A 4 -10.86 6.71 -9.75
C LEU A 4 -9.71 5.77 -9.40
N ALA A 5 -9.77 5.11 -8.25
CA ALA A 5 -8.86 4.04 -7.90
C ALA A 5 -9.01 2.86 -8.87
N ASN A 6 -7.88 2.30 -9.32
CA ASN A 6 -7.87 1.02 -10.03
C ASN A 6 -7.93 -0.13 -9.03
N TYR A 7 -7.23 0.02 -7.90
CA TYR A 7 -7.14 -0.97 -6.83
C TYR A 7 -7.26 -0.34 -5.45
N ILE A 8 -7.69 -1.15 -4.49
CA ILE A 8 -7.58 -0.83 -3.07
C ILE A 8 -6.83 -1.92 -2.31
N VAL A 9 -5.92 -1.51 -1.42
CA VAL A 9 -5.25 -2.37 -0.45
C VAL A 9 -6.07 -2.35 0.83
N THR A 10 -6.51 -3.52 1.26
CA THR A 10 -7.26 -3.67 2.51
C THR A 10 -6.39 -4.15 3.66
N HIS A 11 -5.35 -4.92 3.34
CA HIS A 11 -4.44 -5.50 4.31
C HIS A 11 -3.04 -5.57 3.71
N ALA A 12 -2.03 -5.39 4.55
CA ALA A 12 -0.65 -5.64 4.20
C ALA A 12 0.04 -6.42 5.32
N ARG A 13 1.06 -7.22 4.97
CA ARG A 13 1.88 -7.96 5.91
C ARG A 13 3.33 -7.54 5.81
N SER A 14 3.95 -7.30 6.96
CA SER A 14 5.38 -7.05 7.09
C SER A 14 6.22 -8.27 6.66
N GLY A 15 7.30 -8.00 5.96
CA GLY A 15 8.31 -8.98 5.56
C GLY A 15 9.36 -9.21 6.64
N SER A 16 10.45 -9.85 6.25
CA SER A 16 11.54 -10.22 7.16
C SER A 16 12.41 -9.03 7.60
N ARG A 17 12.32 -7.89 6.91
CA ARG A 17 13.08 -6.67 7.22
C ARG A 17 12.16 -5.63 7.89
N PRO A 18 12.64 -4.91 8.92
CA PRO A 18 11.88 -3.81 9.51
C PRO A 18 11.44 -2.80 8.45
N GLY A 19 10.18 -2.38 8.49
CA GLY A 19 9.61 -1.43 7.54
C GLY A 19 9.31 -1.94 6.13
N GLN A 20 9.65 -3.19 5.80
CA GLN A 20 9.36 -3.75 4.48
C GLN A 20 8.02 -4.48 4.51
N LEU A 21 7.09 -4.11 3.62
CA LEU A 21 5.89 -4.89 3.35
C LEU A 21 6.18 -6.00 2.33
N ALA A 22 5.64 -7.19 2.52
CA ALA A 22 5.90 -8.35 1.67
C ALA A 22 4.67 -8.83 0.90
N GLU A 23 3.49 -8.79 1.52
CA GLU A 23 2.23 -9.28 0.94
C GLU A 23 1.12 -8.25 1.15
N PHE A 24 0.20 -8.15 0.20
CA PHE A 24 -0.88 -7.18 0.16
C PHE A 24 -2.16 -7.86 -0.31
N ARG A 25 -3.29 -7.62 0.36
CA ARG A 25 -4.60 -8.02 -0.16
C ARG A 25 -5.20 -6.89 -0.96
N LEU A 26 -5.35 -7.10 -2.27
CA LEU A 26 -5.90 -6.10 -3.18
C LEU A 26 -7.31 -6.47 -3.62
N LEU A 27 -8.19 -5.48 -3.66
CA LEU A 27 -9.39 -5.54 -4.47
C LEU A 27 -9.19 -4.71 -5.74
N GLU A 28 -9.69 -5.20 -6.85
CA GLU A 28 -9.65 -4.55 -8.16
C GLU A 28 -11.01 -3.96 -8.49
N ARG A 29 -11.02 -2.75 -9.05
CA ARG A 29 -12.26 -2.11 -9.44
C ARG A 29 -12.84 -2.72 -10.71
N GLN A 30 -14.05 -3.25 -10.62
CA GLN A 30 -14.86 -3.77 -11.72
C GLN A 30 -16.15 -2.94 -11.83
N GLY A 31 -16.14 -1.92 -12.69
CA GLY A 31 -17.24 -0.96 -12.82
C GLY A 31 -17.42 -0.13 -11.54
N ASP A 32 -18.55 -0.32 -10.85
CA ASP A 32 -18.90 0.38 -9.61
C ASP A 32 -18.60 -0.45 -8.35
N GLN A 33 -18.02 -1.64 -8.51
CA GLN A 33 -17.72 -2.56 -7.42
C GLN A 33 -16.23 -2.88 -7.34
N PHE A 34 -15.81 -3.45 -6.22
CA PHE A 34 -14.47 -3.97 -6.00
C PHE A 34 -14.54 -5.49 -5.84
N GLU A 35 -13.73 -6.21 -6.61
CA GLU A 35 -13.62 -7.67 -6.57
C GLU A 35 -12.28 -8.10 -5.97
N ASP A 36 -12.28 -9.17 -5.20
CA ASP A 36 -11.09 -9.63 -4.50
C ASP A 36 -10.12 -10.32 -5.47
N ARG A 37 -8.95 -9.71 -5.65
CA ARG A 37 -7.85 -10.26 -6.44
C ARG A 37 -6.98 -11.22 -5.63
N GLY A 38 -7.16 -11.26 -4.31
CA GLY A 38 -6.41 -12.10 -3.39
C GLY A 38 -5.15 -11.43 -2.87
N LEU A 39 -4.22 -12.26 -2.40
CA LEU A 39 -2.93 -11.82 -1.88
C LEU A 39 -1.91 -11.70 -3.01
N LEU A 40 -1.30 -10.53 -3.11
CA LEU A 40 -0.21 -10.22 -4.03
C LEU A 40 1.08 -10.00 -3.24
N THR A 41 2.20 -10.29 -3.88
CA THR A 41 3.53 -10.01 -3.36
C THR A 41 3.91 -8.54 -3.57
N ARG A 42 4.92 -8.07 -2.84
CA ARG A 42 5.53 -6.75 -3.04
C ARG A 42 5.98 -6.51 -4.48
N ALA A 43 6.50 -7.54 -5.16
CA ALA A 43 6.96 -7.40 -6.54
C ALA A 43 5.79 -7.09 -7.48
N GLU A 44 4.69 -7.82 -7.35
CA GLU A 44 3.49 -7.60 -8.17
C GLU A 44 2.85 -6.23 -7.89
N VAL A 45 2.83 -5.77 -6.64
CA VAL A 45 2.33 -4.41 -6.31
C VAL A 45 3.21 -3.33 -6.94
N ILE A 46 4.53 -3.52 -6.96
CA ILE A 46 5.45 -2.59 -7.64
C ILE A 46 5.18 -2.57 -9.14
N GLU A 47 5.02 -3.73 -9.77
CA GLU A 47 4.72 -3.82 -11.20
C GLU A 47 3.42 -3.09 -11.57
N LEU A 48 2.37 -3.19 -10.74
CA LEU A 48 1.14 -2.44 -10.93
C LEU A 48 1.38 -0.92 -10.88
N LEU A 49 2.08 -0.44 -9.85
CA LEU A 49 2.41 0.98 -9.70
C LEU A 49 3.28 1.48 -10.86
N ASP A 50 4.27 0.70 -11.30
CA ASP A 50 5.13 1.03 -12.44
C ASP A 50 4.37 1.01 -13.78
N SER A 51 3.30 0.21 -13.90
CA SER A 51 2.40 0.24 -15.08
C SER A 51 1.43 1.43 -15.10
N GLY A 52 1.45 2.28 -14.06
CA GLY A 52 0.61 3.47 -13.95
C GLY A 52 -0.76 3.20 -13.31
N GLU A 53 -0.95 2.04 -12.70
CA GLU A 53 -2.16 1.73 -11.95
C GLU A 53 -2.19 2.53 -10.65
N ARG A 54 -3.37 3.01 -10.26
CA ARG A 54 -3.56 3.76 -9.03
C ARG A 54 -4.12 2.87 -7.94
N ILE A 55 -3.37 2.73 -6.86
CA ILE A 55 -3.70 1.88 -5.73
C ILE A 55 -3.91 2.78 -4.52
N PHE A 56 -4.98 2.56 -3.76
CA PHE A 56 -5.28 3.32 -2.54
C PHE A 56 -5.40 2.40 -1.33
N ALA A 57 -5.02 2.85 -0.15
CA ALA A 57 -5.34 2.13 1.08
C ALA A 57 -6.82 2.31 1.42
N TRP A 58 -7.48 1.27 1.92
CA TRP A 58 -8.86 1.38 2.42
C TRP A 58 -8.85 1.97 3.83
N ASP A 59 -9.59 3.05 4.05
CA ASP A 59 -9.79 3.63 5.38
C ASP A 59 -11.02 3.00 6.04
N TYR A 60 -10.78 2.12 7.01
CA TYR A 60 -11.84 1.46 7.77
C TYR A 60 -12.57 2.38 8.75
N GLU A 61 -11.95 3.47 9.20
CA GLU A 61 -12.60 4.44 10.09
C GLU A 61 -13.50 5.39 9.30
N GLY A 62 -13.02 5.84 8.14
CA GLY A 62 -13.74 6.70 7.22
C GLY A 62 -14.74 5.99 6.31
N GLU A 63 -14.64 4.67 6.18
CA GLU A 63 -15.39 3.84 5.21
C GLU A 63 -15.25 4.35 3.75
N ASP A 64 -14.05 4.80 3.36
CA ASP A 64 -13.75 5.37 2.04
C ASP A 64 -12.31 5.04 1.58
N LEU A 65 -11.94 5.53 0.39
CA LEU A 65 -10.56 5.53 -0.10
C LEU A 65 -9.69 6.42 0.80
N GLY A 66 -8.68 5.81 1.41
CA GLY A 66 -7.62 6.50 2.13
C GLY A 66 -6.54 7.05 1.19
N ASP A 67 -5.30 7.02 1.64
CA ASP A 67 -4.17 7.57 0.90
C ASP A 67 -3.77 6.71 -0.31
N GLU A 68 -3.20 7.37 -1.33
CA GLU A 68 -2.60 6.68 -2.47
C GLU A 68 -1.34 5.92 -2.03
N VAL A 69 -1.24 4.67 -2.46
CA VAL A 69 -0.08 3.81 -2.23
C VAL A 69 1.02 4.22 -3.20
N GLU A 70 2.21 4.50 -2.67
CA GLU A 70 3.30 5.05 -3.46
C GLU A 70 4.61 4.26 -3.29
N LEU A 71 5.49 4.38 -4.28
CA LEU A 71 6.86 3.89 -4.20
C LEU A 71 7.78 5.00 -3.70
N VAL A 72 8.42 4.77 -2.56
CA VAL A 72 9.37 5.72 -1.95
C VAL A 72 10.77 5.11 -2.00
N ARG A 73 11.78 5.94 -2.29
CA ARG A 73 13.18 5.53 -2.22
C ARG A 73 13.86 6.13 -0.99
N VAL A 74 14.49 5.28 -0.18
CA VAL A 74 15.23 5.66 1.03
C VAL A 74 16.60 5.02 0.95
N GLN A 75 17.67 5.82 0.95
CA GLN A 75 19.06 5.34 0.89
C GLN A 75 19.38 4.37 -0.27
N GLY A 76 18.66 4.48 -1.39
CA GLY A 76 18.82 3.60 -2.56
C GLY A 76 17.90 2.37 -2.56
N ASP A 77 17.25 2.06 -1.44
CA ASP A 77 16.25 1.01 -1.34
C ASP A 77 14.84 1.55 -1.64
N GLN A 78 14.01 0.71 -2.27
CA GLN A 78 12.64 1.05 -2.62
C GLN A 78 11.67 0.48 -1.58
N PHE A 79 10.66 1.25 -1.19
CA PHE A 79 9.64 0.87 -0.22
C PHE A 79 8.26 1.17 -0.80
N VAL A 80 7.28 0.34 -0.44
CA VAL A 80 5.86 0.60 -0.73
C VAL A 80 5.29 1.32 0.50
N ARG A 81 4.79 2.54 0.32
CA ARG A 81 4.16 3.34 1.37
C ARG A 81 2.65 3.23 1.21
N ILE A 82 1.99 2.74 2.25
CA ILE A 82 0.52 2.61 2.30
C ILE A 82 -0.16 3.67 3.19
N ASP A 83 0.63 4.38 4.01
CA ASP A 83 0.12 5.37 4.95
C ASP A 83 0.62 6.77 4.56
N GLY A 84 -0.27 7.73 4.34
CA GLY A 84 0.06 9.14 4.09
C GLY A 84 0.70 9.88 5.26
N GLN A 85 0.98 9.17 6.36
CA GLN A 85 1.59 9.51 7.66
C GLN A 85 0.59 9.43 8.82
N ARG A 86 0.61 8.28 9.53
CA ARG A 86 0.63 8.20 11.00
C ARG A 86 0.81 6.74 11.46
N LEU A 87 1.95 6.49 12.10
CA LEU A 87 2.09 5.40 13.07
C LEU A 87 0.90 5.42 14.05
N ARG A 88 -0.08 4.54 13.87
CA ARG A 88 -0.88 3.96 14.96
C ARG A 88 -1.74 2.80 14.45
N ALA A 89 -1.38 1.61 14.93
CA ALA A 89 -2.12 0.34 14.90
C ALA A 89 -2.36 -0.21 13.49
N ASP A 90 -1.36 -0.79 12.81
CA ASP A 90 -0.78 -2.07 13.21
C ASP A 90 0.73 -2.15 12.88
N HIS A 91 1.54 -2.29 13.94
CA HIS A 91 2.85 -2.95 13.95
C HIS A 91 3.82 -2.74 12.76
N LEU A 92 4.10 -1.48 12.41
CA LEU A 92 5.43 -1.10 11.93
C LEU A 92 6.41 -1.20 13.10
N GLY A 93 6.95 -2.41 13.33
CA GLY A 93 8.10 -2.58 14.21
C GLY A 93 9.28 -1.76 13.65
N ASP A 94 9.70 -0.77 14.43
CA ASP A 94 10.95 0.00 14.34
C ASP A 94 11.50 0.19 12.92
N LEU A 95 10.95 1.16 12.19
CA LEU A 95 11.69 1.79 11.09
C LEU A 95 12.98 2.40 11.69
N PRO A 96 14.17 2.13 11.14
CA PRO A 96 15.37 2.84 11.58
C PRO A 96 15.18 4.33 11.36
N GLU A 97 15.43 5.13 12.40
CA GLU A 97 15.46 6.58 12.26
C GLU A 97 16.47 6.95 11.17
N PRO A 98 16.16 7.91 10.28
CA PRO A 98 17.15 8.42 9.35
C PRO A 98 18.29 9.04 10.15
N GLY A 99 19.40 8.32 10.25
CA GLY A 99 20.58 8.77 10.98
C GLY A 99 21.12 10.07 10.40
N GLU A 100 21.38 11.04 11.28
CA GLU A 100 22.34 12.13 11.07
C GLU A 100 23.77 11.64 11.36
#